data_AF-A0A832C563-F1
#
_entry.id   AF-A0A832C563-F1
#
_cell.length_a   1.000
_cell.length_b   1.000
_cell.length_c   1.000
_cell.angle_alpha   90.00
_cell.angle_beta   90.00
_cell.angle_gamma   90.00
#
_symmetry.space_group_name_H-M   'P 1'
#
loop_
_entity.id
_entity.type
_entity.pdbx_description
1 polymer ?
#
loop_
_entity_poly.entity_id
_entity_poly.type
_entity_poly.pdbx_seq_one_letter_code
_entity_poly.pdbx_strand_id
1 'polypeptide(L)'
;MSAAVIAEDPQHSQDEAVDGDIASQDLPAWISPGLMAHTRAIWSRHLQRPVSRQEAAIMLMNVQRLAVVIIDHLQHVQTPSEDVP
;
A
#
# COMPACT_ATOMS: atom_id res chain seq x y z
N MET A 1 29.78 36.32 36.12
CA MET A 1 29.88 34.89 35.76
C MET A 1 28.50 34.30 35.95
N SER A 2 27.63 34.52 34.97
CA SER A 2 27.29 33.58 33.88
C SER A 2 26.31 32.51 34.35
N ALA A 3 25.03 32.77 34.07
CA ALA A 3 23.93 31.83 34.17
C ALA A 3 24.18 30.65 33.21
N ALA A 4 24.17 29.43 33.75
CA ALA A 4 24.14 28.23 32.93
C ALA A 4 22.69 27.97 32.50
N VAL A 5 22.39 28.33 31.26
CA VAL A 5 21.18 27.90 30.54
C VAL A 5 21.33 26.41 30.28
N ILE A 6 20.53 25.59 30.96
CA ILE A 6 20.32 24.19 30.59
C ILE A 6 19.49 24.24 29.31
N ALA A 7 20.15 23.99 28.18
CA ALA A 7 19.47 23.82 26.91
C ALA A 7 18.62 22.54 27.00
N GLU A 8 17.31 22.72 27.14
CA GLU A 8 16.35 21.66 26.86
C GLU A 8 16.45 21.34 25.37
N ASP A 9 16.94 20.13 25.08
CA ASP A 9 16.96 19.54 23.75
C ASP A 9 15.50 19.21 23.35
N PRO A 10 14.90 19.88 22.35
CA PRO A 10 13.57 19.56 21.88
C PRO A 10 13.66 18.69 20.62
N GLN A 11 14.37 17.56 20.67
CA GLN A 11 14.40 16.58 19.57
C GLN A 11 13.57 15.31 19.81
N HIS A 12 12.52 15.37 20.63
CA HIS A 12 11.65 14.20 20.83
C HIS A 12 10.17 14.56 20.85
N SER A 13 9.63 14.97 19.71
CA SER A 13 8.18 14.95 19.43
C SER A 13 7.94 15.33 17.97
N GLN A 14 8.07 14.38 17.04
CA GLN A 14 7.41 14.43 15.73
C GLN A 14 7.55 13.08 15.00
N ASP A 15 7.15 11.99 15.66
CA ASP A 15 6.93 10.68 15.00
C ASP A 15 5.44 10.29 14.98
N GLU A 16 4.56 11.22 15.33
CA GLU A 16 3.10 11.04 15.31
C GLU A 16 2.43 12.11 14.45
N ALA A 17 2.54 11.96 13.12
CA ALA A 17 1.54 12.47 12.17
C ALA A 17 1.94 12.08 10.73
N VAL A 18 1.86 10.79 10.39
CA VAL A 18 1.62 10.38 9.01
C VAL A 18 0.29 9.64 8.91
N ASP A 19 -0.73 10.17 9.59
CA ASP A 19 -2.14 9.92 9.28
C ASP A 19 -2.67 10.98 8.28
N GLY A 20 -1.76 11.43 7.41
CA GLY A 20 -2.01 12.43 6.40
C GLY A 20 -2.66 11.82 5.17
N ASP A 21 -3.97 12.04 5.06
CA ASP A 21 -4.59 12.49 3.80
C ASP A 21 -4.95 11.44 2.73
N ILE A 22 -5.20 10.17 3.11
CA ILE A 22 -5.86 9.19 2.21
C ILE A 22 -7.18 8.61 2.81
N ALA A 23 -7.58 9.03 4.01
CA ALA A 23 -8.87 8.64 4.58
C ALA A 23 -10.07 8.99 3.67
N SER A 24 -9.91 10.00 2.80
CA SER A 24 -10.94 10.52 1.88
C SER A 24 -10.77 10.09 0.42
N GLN A 25 -9.84 9.18 0.07
CA GLN A 25 -9.79 8.69 -1.31
C GLN A 25 -10.90 7.66 -1.54
N ASP A 26 -11.78 7.95 -2.50
CA ASP A 26 -12.75 7.01 -3.02
C ASP A 26 -12.02 5.76 -3.51
N LEU A 27 -12.24 4.64 -2.80
CA LEU A 27 -11.70 3.36 -3.22
C LEU A 27 -12.39 2.95 -4.53
N PRO A 28 -11.67 2.30 -5.45
CA PRO A 28 -12.28 1.67 -6.61
C PRO A 28 -13.46 0.78 -6.19
N ALA A 29 -14.55 0.81 -6.96
CA ALA A 29 -15.79 0.10 -6.62
C ALA A 29 -15.63 -1.42 -6.42
N TRP A 30 -14.58 -2.02 -6.98
CA TRP A 30 -14.26 -3.44 -6.81
C TRP A 30 -13.69 -3.79 -5.43
N ILE A 31 -13.19 -2.78 -4.69
CA ILE A 31 -12.67 -2.97 -3.33
C ILE A 31 -13.83 -2.91 -2.34
N SER A 32 -14.40 -4.07 -2.02
CA SER A 32 -15.47 -4.16 -1.03
C SER A 32 -14.96 -3.97 0.40
N PRO A 33 -15.83 -3.53 1.34
CA PRO A 33 -15.47 -3.46 2.76
C PRO A 33 -14.99 -4.81 3.34
N GLY A 34 -15.61 -5.92 2.90
CA GLY A 34 -15.21 -7.27 3.31
C GLY A 34 -13.83 -7.66 2.81
N LEU A 35 -13.52 -7.37 1.53
CA LEU A 35 -12.18 -7.59 0.96
C LEU A 35 -11.12 -6.76 1.69
N MET A 36 -11.42 -5.50 1.98
CA MET A 36 -10.55 -4.61 2.75
C MET A 36 -10.26 -5.17 4.14
N ALA A 37 -11.31 -5.55 4.89
CA ALA A 37 -11.17 -6.11 6.24
C ALA A 37 -10.35 -7.40 6.24
N HIS A 38 -10.62 -8.30 5.28
CA HIS A 38 -9.91 -9.56 5.14
C HIS A 38 -8.43 -9.36 4.80
N THR A 39 -8.13 -8.46 3.85
CA THR A 39 -6.77 -8.10 3.46
C THR A 39 -5.99 -7.59 4.66
N ARG A 40 -6.56 -6.64 5.41
CA ARG A 40 -5.91 -6.11 6.62
C ARG A 40 -5.65 -7.21 7.65
N ALA A 41 -6.62 -8.10 7.90
CA ALA A 41 -6.47 -9.17 8.88
C ALA A 41 -5.33 -10.14 8.52
N ILE A 42 -5.28 -10.60 7.27
CA ILE A 42 -4.24 -11.52 6.80
C ILE A 42 -2.86 -10.87 6.86
N TRP A 43 -2.73 -9.68 6.29
CA TRP A 43 -1.42 -9.02 6.20
C TRP A 43 -0.94 -8.52 7.56
N SER A 44 -1.84 -8.15 8.47
CA SER A 44 -1.44 -7.82 9.84
C SER A 44 -0.86 -9.03 10.55
N ARG A 45 -1.46 -10.21 10.37
CA ARG A 45 -0.93 -11.48 10.89
C ARG A 45 0.41 -11.83 10.26
N HIS A 46 0.57 -11.64 8.96
CA HIS A 46 1.80 -12.02 8.26
C HIS A 46 2.97 -11.09 8.60
N LEU A 47 2.72 -9.78 8.63
CA LEU A 47 3.73 -8.76 8.91
C LEU A 47 4.00 -8.54 10.40
N GLN A 48 3.26 -9.23 11.29
CA GLN A 48 3.35 -9.09 12.74
C GLN A 48 3.19 -7.64 13.23
N ARG A 49 2.41 -6.83 12.48
CA ARG A 49 2.08 -5.45 12.82
C ARG A 49 0.70 -5.08 12.29
N PRO A 50 0.01 -4.08 12.86
CA PRO A 50 -1.22 -3.56 12.29
C PRO A 50 -0.99 -3.05 10.86
N VAL A 51 -1.90 -3.42 9.96
CA VAL A 51 -1.98 -2.89 8.59
C VAL A 51 -3.09 -1.87 8.51
N SER A 52 -2.73 -0.66 8.05
CA SER A 52 -3.68 0.43 7.89
C SER A 52 -4.63 0.19 6.72
N ARG A 53 -5.73 0.95 6.68
CA ARG A 53 -6.67 0.90 5.54
C ARG A 53 -5.97 1.33 4.23
N GLN A 54 -5.10 2.32 4.30
CA GLN A 54 -4.35 2.84 3.15
C GLN A 54 -3.34 1.81 2.63
N GLU A 55 -2.58 1.16 3.51
CA GLU A 55 -1.64 0.11 3.12
C GLU A 55 -2.37 -1.04 2.42
N ALA A 56 -3.50 -1.49 2.97
CA ALA A 56 -4.30 -2.53 2.34
C ALA A 56 -4.88 -2.10 0.98
N ALA A 57 -5.30 -0.83 0.82
CA ALA A 57 -5.73 -0.29 -0.46
C ALA A 57 -4.60 -0.35 -1.51
N ILE A 58 -3.39 0.08 -1.13
CA ILE A 58 -2.21 0.03 -2.01
C ILE A 58 -1.88 -1.41 -2.41
N MET A 59 -1.91 -2.36 -1.46
CA MET A 59 -1.69 -3.78 -1.75
C MET A 59 -2.69 -4.31 -2.78
N LEU A 60 -3.98 -4.01 -2.59
CA LEU A 60 -5.04 -4.43 -3.51
C LEU A 60 -4.87 -3.82 -4.91
N MET A 61 -4.54 -2.53 -5.00
CA MET A 61 -4.25 -1.89 -6.28
C MET A 61 -3.04 -2.52 -6.98
N ASN A 62 -2.01 -2.89 -6.23
CA ASN A 62 -0.84 -3.56 -6.79
C ASN A 62 -1.17 -4.98 -7.29
N VAL A 63 -2.02 -5.72 -6.59
CA VAL A 63 -2.53 -7.02 -7.04
C VAL A 63 -3.30 -6.87 -8.35
N GLN A 64 -4.15 -5.86 -8.49
CA GLN A 64 -4.85 -5.59 -9.75
C GLN A 64 -3.88 -5.29 -10.89
N ARG A 65 -2.88 -4.42 -10.67
CA ARG A 65 -1.85 -4.09 -11.68
C ARG A 65 -1.09 -5.33 -12.13
N LEU A 66 -0.71 -6.19 -11.18
CA LEU A 66 -0.01 -7.43 -11.49
C LEU A 66 -0.89 -8.39 -12.31
N ALA A 67 -2.16 -8.52 -11.96
CA ALA A 67 -3.10 -9.36 -12.71
C ALA A 67 -3.23 -8.89 -14.17
N VAL A 68 -3.32 -7.57 -14.40
CA VAL A 68 -3.39 -6.99 -15.75
C VAL A 68 -2.15 -7.34 -16.57
N VAL A 69 -0.95 -7.17 -16.00
CA VAL A 69 0.32 -7.48 -16.68
C VAL A 69 0.42 -8.96 -17.01
N ILE A 70 -0.01 -9.85 -16.10
CA ILE A 70 0.02 -11.30 -16.35
C ILE A 70 -0.93 -11.68 -17.48
N ILE A 71 -2.15 -11.14 -17.47
CA ILE A 71 -3.15 -11.42 -18.53
C ILE A 71 -2.62 -10.95 -19.88
N ASP A 72 -2.09 -9.73 -19.95
CA ASP A 72 -1.50 -9.17 -21.16
C ASP A 72 -0.38 -10.06 -21.72
N HIS A 73 0.55 -10.47 -20.84
CA HIS A 73 1.64 -11.37 -21.22
C HIS A 73 1.13 -12.71 -21.75
N LEU A 74 0.15 -13.33 -21.08
CA LEU A 74 -0.41 -14.61 -21.51
C LEU A 74 -1.14 -14.52 -22.85
N GLN A 75 -1.76 -13.37 -23.17
CA GLN A 75 -2.40 -13.13 -24.46
C GLN A 75 -1.39 -12.93 -25.59
N HIS A 76 -0.26 -12.26 -25.32
CA HIS A 76 0.78 -11.99 -26.33
C HIS A 76 1.71 -13.19 -26.58
N VAL A 77 1.85 -14.12 -25.65
CA VAL A 77 2.59 -15.39 -25.85
C VAL A 77 1.82 -16.36 -26.77
N GLN A 78 0.51 -16.14 -26.98
CA GLN A 78 -0.36 -17.01 -27.78
C GLN A 78 -0.52 -16.60 -29.26
N THR A 79 0.19 -15.59 -29.77
CA THR A 79 0.18 -15.37 -31.23
C THR A 79 0.98 -16.50 -31.89
N PRO A 80 0.34 -17.44 -32.63
CA PRO A 80 1.10 -18.40 -33.40
C PRO A 80 1.95 -17.62 -34.39
N SER A 81 3.24 -17.95 -34.46
CA SER A 81 4.10 -17.53 -35.55
C SER A 81 3.38 -17.94 -36.83
N GLU A 82 2.82 -16.99 -37.57
CA GLU A 82 2.43 -17.23 -38.95
C GLU A 82 3.69 -17.69 -39.66
N ASP A 83 3.71 -18.98 -40.01
CA ASP A 83 4.66 -19.52 -40.97
C ASP A 83 4.52 -18.68 -42.25
N VAL A 84 5.55 -17.89 -42.51
CA VAL A 84 5.71 -17.13 -43.75
C VAL A 84 6.04 -18.15 -44.85
N PRO A 85 5.29 -18.17 -45.98
CA PRO A 85 5.56 -19.09 -47.09
C PRO A 85 6.91 -18.85 -47.76
#